data_AF-A0A8H7W0A4-F1
#
_entry.id   AF-A0A8H7W0A4-F1
#
_cell.length_a   1.000
_cell.length_b   1.000
_cell.length_c   1.000
_cell.angle_alpha   90.00
_cell.angle_beta   90.00
_cell.angle_gamma   90.00
#
_symmetry.space_group_name_H-M   'P 1'
#
loop_
_entity.id
_entity.type
_entity.pdbx_description
1 polymer ?
#
loop_
_entity_poly.entity_id
_entity_poly.type
_entity_poly.pdbx_seq_one_letter_code
_entity_poly.pdbx_strand_id
1 'polypeptide(L)'
;MSSKNLKQFTNNKCRPTGESIGTFDSQRIASASWKSYKSSVRRELIDDWKSFFSYYKSTVQISTKHHIWATEHTSLLPAPLHPVSASKMCHLDSDEEEDEEYSYQDYCTADIDIASVKSATINLLNSNHHKQRIWGDTIFLNNNIKICVIQLDSPNSLHAISIPSAETDYTLVITYHTVTRKSVVVLKALQLYLSTGVSYIVLIDKTCLLKNLHTMKDTTFGFLLTDTSVRRVCWNPDCIQKVMERQTSLTIGNCIDLSRSFKQLDLSSLEDVFNHSLQGWQDKVQFDDLKRTFEEIKTTLWNRPRLPNAAKKYCAIEGWAMYSLYLATL
;
A
#
# COMPACT_ATOMS: atom_id res chain seq x y z
N MET A 1 -18.30 -28.26 -64.21
CA MET A 1 -19.11 -29.15 -63.35
C MET A 1 -20.13 -28.31 -62.60
N SER A 2 -21.37 -28.80 -62.56
CA SER A 2 -22.61 -28.00 -62.55
C SER A 2 -23.16 -27.70 -61.15
N SER A 3 -23.86 -26.57 -61.09
CA SER A 3 -24.76 -26.03 -60.07
C SER A 3 -25.91 -26.97 -59.64
N LYS A 4 -26.57 -26.58 -58.52
CA LYS A 4 -27.93 -26.91 -58.00
C LYS A 4 -27.91 -27.87 -56.78
N ASN A 5 -28.57 -27.57 -55.65
CA ASN A 5 -30.03 -27.44 -55.55
C ASN A 5 -30.53 -26.62 -54.35
N LEU A 6 -31.64 -25.92 -54.62
CA LEU A 6 -32.51 -25.14 -53.76
C LEU A 6 -33.94 -25.72 -53.96
N LYS A 7 -34.68 -26.05 -52.89
CA LYS A 7 -36.16 -26.25 -52.83
C LYS A 7 -36.57 -26.02 -51.36
N GLN A 8 -37.24 -24.94 -50.95
CA GLN A 8 -38.64 -24.49 -51.11
C GLN A 8 -39.75 -25.41 -50.55
N PHE A 9 -40.37 -24.88 -49.46
CA PHE A 9 -41.79 -24.82 -49.04
C PHE A 9 -42.68 -26.08 -48.96
N THR A 10 -43.36 -26.24 -47.82
CA THR A 10 -44.83 -26.05 -47.72
C THR A 10 -45.28 -25.58 -46.32
N ASN A 11 -46.35 -24.78 -46.35
CA ASN A 11 -47.10 -24.21 -45.23
C ASN A 11 -47.90 -25.26 -44.46
N ASN A 12 -48.15 -25.02 -43.16
CA ASN A 12 -49.48 -25.29 -42.60
C ASN A 12 -49.87 -24.25 -41.54
N LYS A 13 -51.02 -23.63 -41.81
CA LYS A 13 -51.75 -22.68 -40.97
C LYS A 13 -52.56 -23.47 -39.93
N CYS A 14 -52.48 -23.08 -38.65
CA CYS A 14 -53.58 -23.25 -37.69
C CYS A 14 -53.80 -21.92 -36.98
N ARG A 15 -55.03 -21.40 -37.06
CA ARG A 15 -55.51 -20.22 -36.34
C ARG A 15 -56.01 -20.61 -34.93
N PRO A 16 -56.12 -19.64 -34.01
CA PRO A 16 -56.40 -19.86 -32.59
C PRO A 16 -57.90 -19.77 -32.26
N THR A 17 -58.32 -20.54 -31.26
CA THR A 17 -59.53 -20.29 -30.47
C THR A 17 -59.08 -19.81 -29.09
N GLY A 18 -59.59 -18.65 -28.71
CA GLY A 18 -59.19 -17.96 -27.49
C GLY A 18 -59.82 -18.52 -26.23
N GLU A 19 -59.23 -18.14 -25.10
CA GLU A 19 -59.92 -17.92 -23.84
C GLU A 19 -59.10 -16.92 -23.02
N SER A 20 -59.76 -15.84 -22.63
CA SER A 20 -59.23 -14.71 -21.88
C SER A 20 -59.44 -14.92 -20.39
N ILE A 21 -58.37 -14.94 -19.60
CA ILE A 21 -58.42 -14.75 -18.14
C ILE A 21 -57.39 -13.70 -17.75
N GLY A 22 -57.84 -12.73 -16.96
CA GLY A 22 -57.27 -11.40 -16.80
C GLY A 22 -55.88 -11.31 -16.18
N THR A 23 -55.12 -10.33 -16.67
CA THR A 23 -53.86 -9.84 -16.07
C THR A 23 -54.02 -8.35 -15.79
N PHE A 24 -54.49 -8.02 -14.58
CA PHE A 24 -54.43 -6.67 -14.03
C PHE A 24 -54.14 -6.80 -12.54
N ASP A 25 -52.86 -6.78 -12.16
CA ASP A 25 -52.39 -6.26 -10.84
C ASP A 25 -50.87 -6.33 -10.61
N SER A 26 -50.11 -7.03 -11.45
CA SER A 26 -48.67 -7.22 -11.20
C SER A 26 -47.80 -5.97 -11.41
N GLN A 27 -48.26 -4.97 -12.18
CA GLN A 27 -47.49 -3.74 -12.43
C GLN A 27 -47.63 -2.68 -11.32
N ARG A 28 -48.72 -2.71 -10.54
CA ARG A 28 -48.95 -1.71 -9.48
C ARG A 28 -48.10 -1.99 -8.25
N ILE A 29 -47.93 -3.27 -7.89
CA ILE A 29 -47.15 -3.74 -6.73
C ILE A 29 -45.63 -3.45 -6.91
N ALA A 30 -45.10 -3.63 -8.12
CA ALA A 30 -43.68 -3.36 -8.40
C ALA A 30 -43.33 -1.86 -8.29
N SER A 31 -44.23 -0.97 -8.69
CA SER A 31 -44.01 0.48 -8.63
C SER A 31 -44.07 1.05 -7.20
N ALA A 32 -44.89 0.45 -6.32
CA ALA A 32 -45.01 0.85 -4.92
C ALA A 32 -43.81 0.39 -4.08
N SER A 33 -43.32 -0.83 -4.34
CA SER A 33 -42.10 -1.38 -3.72
C SER A 33 -40.86 -0.51 -4.03
N TRP A 34 -40.71 -0.07 -5.28
CA TRP A 34 -39.56 0.75 -5.70
C TRP A 34 -39.55 2.16 -5.09
N LYS A 35 -40.72 2.79 -4.94
CA LYS A 35 -40.83 4.11 -4.29
C LYS A 35 -40.56 4.03 -2.78
N SER A 36 -41.02 2.96 -2.13
CA SER A 36 -40.74 2.71 -0.70
C SER A 36 -39.24 2.51 -0.47
N TYR A 37 -38.59 1.69 -1.30
CA TYR A 37 -37.15 1.43 -1.26
C TYR A 37 -36.31 2.71 -1.45
N LYS A 38 -36.64 3.53 -2.46
CA LYS A 38 -35.97 4.83 -2.66
C LYS A 38 -36.14 5.79 -1.48
N SER A 39 -37.28 5.76 -0.79
CA SER A 39 -37.52 6.61 0.38
C SER A 39 -36.74 6.15 1.61
N SER A 40 -36.46 4.84 1.73
CA SER A 40 -35.71 4.26 2.84
C SER A 40 -34.21 4.55 2.68
N VAL A 41 -33.66 4.26 1.50
CA VAL A 41 -32.25 4.52 1.19
C VAL A 41 -31.92 6.02 1.28
N ARG A 42 -32.85 6.89 0.86
CA ARG A 42 -32.66 8.34 0.98
C ARG A 42 -32.70 8.83 2.42
N ARG A 43 -33.48 8.20 3.31
CA ARG A 43 -33.50 8.54 4.74
C ARG A 43 -32.24 8.08 5.44
N GLU A 44 -31.79 6.85 5.18
CA GLU A 44 -30.53 6.30 5.72
C GLU A 44 -29.32 7.16 5.31
N LEU A 45 -29.21 7.55 4.03
CA LEU A 45 -28.14 8.44 3.57
C LEU A 45 -28.18 9.83 4.23
N ILE A 46 -29.37 10.36 4.54
CA ILE A 46 -29.50 11.66 5.22
C ILE A 46 -29.09 11.55 6.69
N ASP A 47 -29.43 10.46 7.35
CA ASP A 47 -29.12 10.25 8.76
C ASP A 47 -27.61 9.95 8.96
N ASP A 48 -26.99 9.22 8.04
CA ASP A 48 -25.53 9.03 8.00
C ASP A 48 -24.77 10.35 7.79
N TRP A 49 -25.27 11.21 6.89
CA TRP A 49 -24.69 12.53 6.66
C TRP A 49 -24.84 13.46 7.86
N LYS A 50 -25.95 13.39 8.60
CA LYS A 50 -26.11 14.14 9.85
C LYS A 50 -25.18 13.66 10.95
N SER A 51 -24.97 12.35 11.06
CA SER A 51 -24.01 11.76 12.01
C SER A 51 -22.58 12.21 11.71
N PHE A 52 -22.18 12.19 10.43
CA PHE A 52 -20.89 12.68 9.97
C PHE A 52 -20.66 14.17 10.29
N PHE A 53 -21.65 15.03 10.02
CA PHE A 53 -21.53 16.46 10.33
C PHE A 53 -21.53 16.75 11.84
N SER A 54 -22.25 15.97 12.64
CA SER A 54 -22.22 16.10 14.11
C SER A 54 -20.86 15.74 14.69
N TYR A 55 -20.21 14.71 14.13
CA TYR A 55 -18.84 14.32 14.49
C TYR A 55 -17.84 15.41 14.07
N TYR A 56 -17.90 15.88 12.82
CA TYR A 56 -16.97 16.90 12.31
C TYR A 56 -17.04 18.21 13.11
N LYS A 57 -18.24 18.62 13.53
CA LYS A 57 -18.45 19.86 14.29
C LYS A 57 -17.88 19.79 15.71
N SER A 58 -17.85 18.59 16.34
CA SER A 58 -17.26 18.41 17.66
C SER A 58 -15.73 18.39 17.62
N THR A 59 -15.13 17.92 16.51
CA THR A 59 -13.66 17.85 16.37
C THR A 59 -13.04 19.22 16.04
N VAL A 60 -13.71 20.03 15.22
CA VAL A 60 -13.17 21.35 14.80
C VAL A 60 -13.22 22.40 15.91
N GLN A 61 -14.15 22.30 16.86
CA GLN A 61 -14.21 23.23 18.01
C GLN A 61 -13.08 23.04 19.03
N ILE A 62 -12.39 21.90 19.02
CA ILE A 62 -11.28 21.62 19.96
C ILE A 62 -9.95 22.19 19.43
N SER A 63 -9.82 22.34 18.11
CA SER A 63 -8.56 22.68 17.44
C SER A 63 -8.17 24.17 17.50
N THR A 64 -9.05 25.09 17.89
CA THR A 64 -8.76 26.54 17.87
C THR A 64 -8.08 27.08 19.13
N LYS A 65 -7.77 26.25 20.14
CA LYS A 65 -7.22 26.72 21.42
C LYS A 65 -5.71 26.65 21.59
N HIS A 66 -4.97 25.98 20.71
CA HIS A 66 -3.53 25.78 20.92
C HIS A 66 -2.71 25.99 19.65
N HIS A 67 -2.38 27.24 19.32
CA HIS A 67 -1.17 27.57 18.55
C HIS A 67 -0.87 29.07 18.58
N ILE A 68 -0.08 29.49 19.58
CA ILE A 68 0.80 30.67 19.51
C ILE A 68 2.06 30.29 20.30
N TRP A 69 3.23 30.74 19.83
CA TRP A 69 4.62 30.57 20.35
C TRP A 69 5.40 29.41 19.72
N ALA A 70 6.64 29.54 19.28
CA ALA A 70 7.53 30.68 19.10
C ALA A 70 8.69 30.28 18.17
N THR A 71 9.33 31.31 17.61
CA THR A 71 10.40 31.38 16.61
C THR A 71 11.81 31.18 17.19
N GLU A 72 12.76 30.94 16.26
CA GLU A 72 14.20 31.28 16.27
C GLU A 72 15.18 30.47 17.14
N HIS A 73 16.18 29.86 16.48
CA HIS A 73 17.59 30.28 16.61
C HIS A 73 18.52 29.62 15.58
N THR A 74 19.54 30.40 15.22
CA THR A 74 20.45 30.29 14.09
C THR A 74 21.83 29.76 14.52
N SER A 75 22.55 29.16 13.56
CA SER A 75 24.02 29.15 13.38
C SER A 75 24.93 28.34 14.33
N LEU A 76 25.75 27.43 13.78
CA LEU A 76 27.18 27.64 13.43
C LEU A 76 27.88 26.30 13.09
N LEU A 77 28.56 26.25 11.94
CA LEU A 77 29.53 25.21 11.52
C LEU A 77 30.86 25.36 12.29
N PRO A 78 31.70 24.32 12.33
CA PRO A 78 32.88 24.35 11.44
C PRO A 78 33.30 22.97 10.87
N ALA A 79 34.06 23.03 9.78
CA ALA A 79 34.91 21.97 9.20
C ALA A 79 36.36 22.51 9.13
N PRO A 80 37.38 21.76 8.63
CA PRO A 80 37.69 20.33 8.70
C PRO A 80 39.14 20.07 9.20
N LEU A 81 39.51 18.83 9.52
CA LEU A 81 40.92 18.40 9.64
C LEU A 81 41.14 17.00 9.04
N HIS A 82 41.93 16.95 7.96
CA HIS A 82 42.79 15.82 7.55
C HIS A 82 44.25 16.23 7.86
N PRO A 83 45.32 15.41 7.66
CA PRO A 83 45.41 14.02 7.17
C PRO A 83 46.33 13.13 8.04
N VAL A 84 46.28 11.79 7.91
CA VAL A 84 47.49 10.94 8.03
C VAL A 84 47.37 9.70 7.14
N SER A 85 48.44 9.45 6.39
CA SER A 85 48.70 8.32 5.51
C SER A 85 49.27 7.13 6.29
N ALA A 86 48.86 5.90 5.98
CA ALA A 86 49.64 4.71 6.29
C ALA A 86 49.35 3.57 5.31
N SER A 87 50.41 3.15 4.63
CA SER A 87 50.49 1.99 3.75
C SER A 87 50.77 0.73 4.57
N LYS A 88 50.09 -0.39 4.27
CA LYS A 88 50.59 -1.76 4.45
C LYS A 88 49.66 -2.77 3.75
N MET A 89 50.12 -3.28 2.61
CA MET A 89 49.60 -4.49 1.98
C MET A 89 50.27 -5.71 2.63
N CYS A 90 49.46 -6.64 3.13
CA CYS A 90 49.87 -7.99 3.47
C CYS A 90 49.04 -8.97 2.64
N HIS A 91 49.72 -9.93 2.01
CA HIS A 91 49.17 -11.15 1.43
C HIS A 91 48.54 -12.03 2.52
N LEU A 92 47.40 -12.65 2.23
CA LEU A 92 47.02 -13.94 2.81
C LEU A 92 46.24 -14.75 1.76
N ASP A 93 46.73 -15.97 1.57
CA ASP A 93 46.14 -17.08 0.82
C ASP A 93 45.10 -17.82 1.68
N SER A 94 44.26 -18.58 0.95
CA SER A 94 43.73 -19.92 1.27
C SER A 94 42.83 -20.16 2.51
N ASP A 95 41.61 -20.56 2.17
CA ASP A 95 40.99 -21.85 2.50
C ASP A 95 40.28 -22.10 3.84
N GLU A 96 39.15 -22.79 3.63
CA GLU A 96 38.49 -23.81 4.46
C GLU A 96 37.30 -23.43 5.37
N GLU A 97 36.32 -24.32 5.23
CA GLU A 97 34.97 -24.40 5.75
C GLU A 97 34.97 -24.72 7.25
N GLU A 98 33.88 -24.39 7.96
CA GLU A 98 33.26 -25.30 8.93
C GLU A 98 31.88 -24.77 9.38
N ASP A 99 30.91 -25.68 9.37
CA ASP A 99 29.51 -25.49 9.75
C ASP A 99 29.38 -25.49 11.29
N GLU A 100 28.72 -24.47 11.87
CA GLU A 100 28.29 -24.50 13.28
C GLU A 100 26.76 -24.48 13.43
N GLU A 101 26.27 -25.56 14.05
CA GLU A 101 24.90 -25.85 14.44
C GLU A 101 24.55 -25.12 15.76
N TYR A 102 23.65 -24.13 15.72
CA TYR A 102 23.22 -23.39 16.92
C TYR A 102 21.81 -23.79 17.40
N SER A 103 21.74 -24.31 18.63
CA SER A 103 20.49 -24.65 19.33
C SER A 103 19.78 -23.39 19.86
N TYR A 104 18.49 -23.24 19.56
CA TYR A 104 17.64 -22.16 20.08
C TYR A 104 17.32 -22.35 21.57
N GLN A 105 17.69 -21.36 22.40
CA GLN A 105 17.16 -21.20 23.75
C GLN A 105 16.09 -20.10 23.79
N ASP A 106 15.02 -20.44 24.48
CA ASP A 106 13.75 -19.72 24.67
C ASP A 106 13.93 -18.54 25.63
N TYR A 107 13.64 -17.31 25.17
CA TYR A 107 13.60 -16.12 26.03
C TYR A 107 12.26 -15.39 25.87
N CYS A 108 11.46 -15.48 26.94
CA CYS A 108 10.26 -14.69 27.18
C CYS A 108 10.57 -13.18 27.14
N THR A 109 9.81 -12.38 26.38
CA THR A 109 9.81 -10.91 26.57
C THR A 109 8.43 -10.26 26.44
N ALA A 110 8.20 -9.41 27.44
CA ALA A 110 7.39 -8.20 27.58
C ALA A 110 6.18 -7.94 26.65
N ASP A 111 5.05 -7.73 27.32
CA ASP A 111 3.77 -7.28 26.76
C ASP A 111 3.84 -5.85 26.21
N ILE A 112 3.95 -5.73 24.89
CA ILE A 112 3.48 -4.54 24.16
C ILE A 112 1.95 -4.69 24.04
N ASP A 113 1.19 -3.62 24.25
CA ASP A 113 -0.28 -3.62 24.24
C ASP A 113 -0.85 -3.92 22.84
N ILE A 114 -0.84 -5.20 22.50
CA ILE A 114 -1.25 -5.85 21.25
C ILE A 114 -2.77 -5.72 21.00
N ALA A 115 -3.55 -5.39 22.02
CA ALA A 115 -5.01 -5.39 21.94
C ALA A 115 -5.54 -4.30 21.00
N SER A 116 -4.91 -3.11 20.98
CA SER A 116 -5.38 -1.97 20.20
C SER A 116 -5.22 -2.17 18.68
N VAL A 117 -4.04 -2.65 18.23
CA VAL A 117 -3.74 -2.86 16.80
C VAL A 117 -4.48 -4.07 16.22
N LYS A 118 -4.60 -5.16 17.01
CA LYS A 118 -5.41 -6.31 16.61
C LYS A 118 -6.89 -5.96 16.54
N SER A 119 -7.42 -5.19 17.49
CA SER A 119 -8.83 -4.76 17.49
C SER A 119 -9.15 -3.89 16.28
N ALA A 120 -8.28 -2.93 15.94
CA ALA A 120 -8.46 -2.10 14.75
C ALA A 120 -8.43 -2.93 13.44
N THR A 121 -7.52 -3.89 13.33
CA THR A 121 -7.39 -4.77 12.15
C THR A 121 -8.57 -5.75 12.04
N ILE A 122 -9.03 -6.32 13.16
CA ILE A 122 -10.17 -7.24 13.23
C ILE A 122 -11.49 -6.52 12.93
N ASN A 123 -11.67 -5.29 13.43
CA ASN A 123 -12.87 -4.48 13.14
C ASN A 123 -12.96 -4.09 11.66
N LEU A 124 -11.82 -3.84 11.02
CA LEU A 124 -11.73 -3.63 9.55
C LEU A 124 -12.16 -4.86 8.76
N LEU A 125 -11.80 -6.06 9.22
CA LEU A 125 -12.16 -7.33 8.57
C LEU A 125 -13.63 -7.74 8.81
N ASN A 126 -14.26 -7.23 9.88
CA ASN A 126 -15.61 -7.64 10.31
C ASN A 126 -16.74 -6.66 9.93
N SER A 127 -16.45 -5.51 9.32
CA SER A 127 -17.50 -4.57 8.90
C SER A 127 -18.28 -5.10 7.68
N ASN A 128 -19.54 -5.48 7.92
CA ASN A 128 -20.45 -6.06 6.94
C ASN A 128 -21.11 -4.98 6.07
N HIS A 129 -20.46 -4.45 5.03
CA HIS A 129 -21.15 -3.91 3.84
C HIS A 129 -20.23 -3.98 2.62
N HIS A 130 -20.57 -4.87 1.67
CA HIS A 130 -19.72 -5.41 0.60
C HIS A 130 -18.46 -6.12 1.12
N LYS A 131 -18.37 -7.44 0.91
CA LYS A 131 -17.18 -8.27 1.18
C LYS A 131 -15.97 -7.78 0.37
N GLN A 132 -15.37 -6.66 0.76
CA GLN A 132 -14.05 -6.25 0.33
C GLN A 132 -13.08 -7.24 0.97
N ARG A 133 -12.45 -8.07 0.15
CA ARG A 133 -11.46 -9.04 0.61
C ARG A 133 -10.14 -8.31 0.86
N ILE A 134 -10.06 -7.63 1.99
CA ILE A 134 -8.77 -7.16 2.51
C ILE A 134 -8.01 -8.41 2.94
N TRP A 135 -6.87 -8.67 2.33
CA TRP A 135 -5.95 -9.72 2.79
C TRP A 135 -4.99 -9.12 3.79
N GLY A 136 -4.84 -9.78 4.94
CA GLY A 136 -3.90 -9.44 6.00
C GLY A 136 -3.00 -10.62 6.36
N ASP A 137 -1.73 -10.38 6.63
CA ASP A 137 -0.76 -11.35 7.18
C ASP A 137 0.21 -10.62 8.12
N THR A 138 1.05 -11.36 8.84
CA THR A 138 2.06 -10.78 9.74
C THR A 138 3.42 -11.42 9.48
N ILE A 139 4.44 -10.58 9.32
CA ILE A 139 5.84 -10.99 9.32
C ILE A 139 6.36 -10.81 10.73
N PHE A 140 7.02 -11.84 11.26
CA PHE A 140 7.76 -11.77 12.51
C PHE A 140 9.23 -11.60 12.15
N LEU A 141 9.82 -10.55 12.72
CA LEU A 141 11.22 -10.19 12.60
C LEU A 141 11.92 -10.48 13.93
N ASN A 142 13.23 -10.27 13.97
CA ASN A 142 13.99 -10.35 15.22
C ASN A 142 13.50 -9.31 16.24
N ASN A 143 13.83 -9.53 17.52
CA ASN A 143 13.42 -8.71 18.66
C ASN A 143 11.90 -8.54 18.80
N ASN A 144 11.13 -9.55 18.39
CA ASN A 144 9.67 -9.57 18.47
C ASN A 144 8.96 -8.45 17.68
N ILE A 145 9.65 -7.86 16.71
CA ILE A 145 9.06 -6.87 15.82
C ILE A 145 8.08 -7.58 14.86
N LYS A 146 6.92 -6.97 14.65
CA LYS A 146 5.84 -7.51 13.81
C LYS A 146 5.49 -6.50 12.73
N ILE A 147 5.43 -6.98 11.49
CA ILE A 147 4.92 -6.19 10.37
C ILE A 147 3.58 -6.76 9.93
N CYS A 148 2.51 -5.98 10.10
CA CYS A 148 1.20 -6.29 9.55
C CYS A 148 1.16 -5.91 8.07
N VAL A 149 0.86 -6.87 7.20
CA VAL A 149 0.89 -6.69 5.73
C VAL A 149 -0.53 -6.69 5.19
N ILE A 150 -0.92 -5.62 4.49
CA ILE A 150 -2.28 -5.43 3.99
C ILE A 150 -2.24 -5.13 2.48
N GLN A 151 -2.95 -5.91 1.67
CA GLN A 151 -3.06 -5.62 0.23
C GLN A 151 -4.33 -4.80 -0.07
N LEU A 152 -4.17 -3.69 -0.79
CA LEU A 152 -5.27 -2.85 -1.28
C LEU A 152 -5.42 -3.07 -2.79
N ASP A 153 -6.56 -3.64 -3.19
CA ASP A 153 -6.85 -4.02 -4.58
C ASP A 153 -8.15 -3.45 -5.14
N SER A 154 -8.79 -2.55 -4.39
CA SER A 154 -9.99 -1.83 -4.85
C SER A 154 -9.92 -0.34 -4.49
N PRO A 155 -10.59 0.55 -5.26
CA PRO A 155 -10.62 1.97 -4.94
C PRO A 155 -11.15 2.27 -3.53
N ASN A 156 -12.19 1.56 -3.09
CA ASN A 156 -12.78 1.78 -1.77
C ASN A 156 -11.81 1.43 -0.63
N SER A 157 -10.93 0.45 -0.84
CA SER A 157 -9.93 0.06 0.17
C SER A 157 -8.88 1.15 0.44
N LEU A 158 -8.79 2.19 -0.41
CA LEU A 158 -7.90 3.34 -0.18
C LEU A 158 -8.37 4.25 0.97
N HIS A 159 -9.67 4.24 1.29
CA HIS A 159 -10.21 4.90 2.49
C HIS A 159 -10.01 4.07 3.76
N ALA A 160 -9.78 2.76 3.60
CA ALA A 160 -9.67 1.79 4.69
C ALA A 160 -8.25 1.71 5.28
N ILE A 161 -7.33 2.56 4.83
CA ILE A 161 -6.00 2.67 5.44
C ILE A 161 -6.15 3.24 6.85
N SER A 162 -5.60 2.52 7.83
CA SER A 162 -5.53 2.99 9.21
C SER A 162 -4.26 3.79 9.38
N ILE A 163 -4.42 5.06 9.76
CA ILE A 163 -3.30 5.90 10.19
C ILE A 163 -3.24 5.92 11.72
N PRO A 164 -2.04 6.07 12.32
CA PRO A 164 -1.91 6.30 13.75
C PRO A 164 -2.72 7.52 14.19
N SER A 165 -3.05 7.59 15.49
CA SER A 165 -3.72 8.77 16.04
C SER A 165 -2.85 10.02 15.84
N ALA A 166 -3.46 11.20 15.82
CA ALA A 166 -2.75 12.47 15.65
C ALA A 166 -1.67 12.75 16.72
N GLU A 167 -1.73 12.04 17.85
CA GLU A 167 -0.77 12.15 18.95
C GLU A 167 0.45 11.23 18.78
N THR A 168 0.40 10.29 17.82
CA THR A 168 1.49 9.34 17.58
C THR A 168 2.28 9.77 16.35
N ASP A 169 3.52 10.17 16.55
CA ASP A 169 4.44 10.44 15.45
C ASP A 169 4.69 9.17 14.63
N TYR A 170 4.64 9.29 13.31
CA TYR A 170 4.99 8.22 12.40
C TYR A 170 5.74 8.73 11.18
N THR A 171 6.55 7.84 10.61
CA THR A 171 7.21 8.04 9.33
C THR A 171 6.58 7.12 8.30
N LEU A 172 6.23 7.67 7.14
CA LEU A 172 5.77 6.92 5.99
C LEU A 172 6.95 6.63 5.06
N VAL A 173 7.30 5.36 4.91
CA VAL A 173 8.28 4.89 3.92
C VAL A 173 7.54 4.44 2.67
N ILE A 174 7.98 4.96 1.53
CA ILE A 174 7.38 4.71 0.22
C ILE A 174 8.39 3.91 -0.62
N THR A 175 8.03 2.68 -0.97
CA THR A 175 8.73 1.90 -2.01
C THR A 175 7.80 1.68 -3.19
N TYR A 176 8.36 1.41 -4.36
CA TYR A 176 7.60 1.32 -5.60
C TYR A 176 8.15 0.25 -6.52
N HIS A 177 7.24 -0.35 -7.29
CA HIS A 177 7.59 -1.31 -8.33
C HIS A 177 7.04 -0.88 -9.67
N THR A 178 7.93 -0.75 -10.64
CA THR A 178 7.63 -0.34 -12.00
C THR A 178 7.92 -1.45 -13.00
N VAL A 179 7.25 -1.41 -14.15
CA VAL A 179 7.60 -2.20 -15.34
C VAL A 179 7.74 -1.28 -16.54
N THR A 180 8.70 -1.59 -17.40
CA THR A 180 8.86 -0.88 -18.68
C THR A 180 8.11 -1.64 -19.76
N ARG A 181 7.15 -0.99 -20.43
CA ARG A 181 6.39 -1.55 -21.56
C ARG A 181 6.45 -0.59 -22.74
N LYS A 182 6.98 -1.02 -23.88
CA LYS A 182 7.10 -0.19 -25.10
C LYS A 182 7.74 1.18 -24.81
N SER A 183 8.85 1.18 -24.06
CA SER A 183 9.57 2.39 -23.61
C SER A 183 8.81 3.31 -22.65
N VAL A 184 7.64 2.90 -22.16
CA VAL A 184 6.89 3.63 -21.12
C VAL A 184 7.05 2.91 -19.79
N VAL A 185 7.51 3.64 -18.78
CA VAL A 185 7.54 3.17 -17.38
C VAL A 185 6.14 3.25 -16.80
N VAL A 186 5.67 2.13 -16.24
CA VAL A 186 4.35 2.00 -15.60
C VAL A 186 4.55 1.58 -14.14
N LEU A 187 4.00 2.34 -13.21
CA LEU A 187 3.92 1.99 -11.79
C LEU A 187 2.85 0.91 -11.61
N LYS A 188 3.26 -0.24 -11.05
CA LYS A 188 2.39 -1.40 -10.85
C LYS A 188 1.91 -1.52 -9.42
N ALA A 189 2.80 -1.23 -8.47
CA ALA A 189 2.48 -1.22 -7.06
C ALA A 189 3.25 -0.12 -6.33
N LEU A 190 2.59 0.45 -5.33
CA LEU A 190 3.18 1.34 -4.35
C LEU A 190 3.05 0.67 -2.98
N GLN A 191 4.13 0.63 -2.21
CA GLN A 191 4.13 0.09 -0.87
C GLN A 191 4.32 1.24 0.12
N LEU A 192 3.42 1.30 1.11
CA LEU A 192 3.37 2.33 2.15
C LEU A 192 3.63 1.66 3.49
N TYR A 193 4.84 1.79 4.02
CA TYR A 193 5.22 1.25 5.31
C TYR A 193 5.17 2.37 6.34
N LEU A 194 4.36 2.19 7.37
CA LEU A 194 4.33 3.07 8.53
C LEU A 194 5.31 2.54 9.57
N SER A 195 6.09 3.44 10.17
CA SER A 195 7.03 3.12 11.26
C SER A 195 6.39 2.43 12.48
N THR A 196 5.06 2.40 12.54
CA THR A 196 4.27 1.64 13.53
C THR A 196 4.16 0.14 13.22
N GLY A 197 4.78 -0.35 12.15
CA GLY A 197 4.80 -1.77 11.79
C GLY A 197 3.64 -2.20 10.89
N VAL A 198 3.04 -1.29 10.11
CA VAL A 198 1.97 -1.63 9.15
C VAL A 198 2.45 -1.33 7.73
N SER A 199 2.33 -2.30 6.83
CA SER A 199 2.69 -2.18 5.42
C SER A 199 1.48 -2.38 4.53
N TYR A 200 1.11 -1.33 3.78
CA TYR A 200 0.05 -1.37 2.78
C TYR A 200 0.64 -1.53 1.39
N ILE A 201 0.18 -2.52 0.63
CA ILE A 201 0.59 -2.77 -0.75
C ILE A 201 -0.56 -2.37 -1.68
N VAL A 202 -0.38 -1.27 -2.38
CA VAL A 202 -1.39 -0.65 -3.23
C VAL A 202 -1.15 -1.05 -4.68
N LEU A 203 -2.06 -1.84 -5.25
CA LEU A 203 -2.00 -2.24 -6.65
C LEU A 203 -2.59 -1.13 -7.53
N ILE A 204 -1.73 -0.32 -8.14
CA ILE A 204 -2.12 0.91 -8.85
C ILE A 204 -3.13 0.63 -9.97
N ASP A 205 -2.88 -0.37 -10.82
CA ASP A 205 -3.78 -0.71 -11.93
C ASP A 205 -5.19 -1.14 -11.51
N LYS A 206 -5.37 -1.54 -10.25
CA LYS A 206 -6.66 -2.01 -9.70
C LYS A 206 -7.35 -0.95 -8.86
N THR A 207 -6.58 -0.17 -8.11
CA THR A 207 -7.07 0.83 -7.16
C THR A 207 -7.26 2.19 -7.81
N CYS A 208 -6.36 2.58 -8.72
CA CYS A 208 -6.32 3.89 -9.36
C CYS A 208 -6.95 3.85 -10.76
N LEU A 209 -8.18 3.33 -10.86
CA LEU A 209 -8.92 3.29 -12.12
C LEU A 209 -9.21 4.72 -12.58
N LEU A 210 -9.09 4.99 -13.89
CA LEU A 210 -9.29 6.33 -14.50
C LEU A 210 -10.53 7.07 -14.01
N LYS A 211 -11.64 6.35 -13.79
CA LYS A 211 -12.91 6.89 -13.31
C LYS A 211 -12.86 7.53 -11.92
N ASN A 212 -11.86 7.17 -11.10
CA ASN A 212 -11.75 7.57 -9.69
C ASN A 212 -10.59 8.54 -9.43
N LEU A 213 -9.86 8.97 -10.46
CA LEU A 213 -8.66 9.83 -10.27
C LEU A 213 -8.98 11.12 -9.50
N HIS A 214 -10.16 11.71 -9.74
CA HIS A 214 -10.59 12.93 -9.08
C HIS A 214 -10.85 12.77 -7.57
N THR A 215 -11.22 11.57 -7.11
CA THR A 215 -11.49 11.30 -5.69
C THR A 215 -10.26 10.81 -4.94
N MET A 216 -9.14 10.56 -5.62
CA MET A 216 -7.93 9.99 -4.99
C MET A 216 -7.39 10.89 -3.87
N LYS A 217 -7.48 12.22 -4.04
CA LYS A 217 -7.04 13.20 -3.02
C LYS A 217 -7.84 13.11 -1.72
N ASP A 218 -9.11 12.70 -1.81
CA ASP A 218 -10.03 12.61 -0.67
C ASP A 218 -9.93 11.27 0.08
N THR A 219 -9.03 10.38 -0.36
CA THR A 219 -8.76 9.10 0.31
C THR A 219 -7.67 9.26 1.38
N THR A 220 -7.64 8.35 2.35
CA THR A 220 -6.52 8.26 3.31
C THR A 220 -5.18 8.01 2.61
N PHE A 221 -5.20 7.26 1.49
CA PHE A 221 -4.05 7.11 0.60
C PHE A 221 -3.57 8.46 0.03
N GLY A 222 -4.49 9.28 -0.46
CA GLY A 222 -4.22 10.63 -0.96
C GLY A 222 -3.62 11.53 0.12
N PHE A 223 -4.20 11.53 1.32
CA PHE A 223 -3.67 12.24 2.49
C PHE A 223 -2.22 11.82 2.78
N LEU A 224 -1.97 10.51 2.93
CA LEU A 224 -0.63 9.98 3.21
C LEU A 224 0.40 10.39 2.16
N LEU A 225 0.03 10.52 0.90
CA LEU A 225 0.95 10.90 -0.17
C LEU A 225 1.14 12.40 -0.37
N THR A 226 0.15 13.23 -0.03
CA THR A 226 0.14 14.65 -0.44
C THR A 226 0.21 15.64 0.71
N ASP A 227 -0.28 15.29 1.91
CA ASP A 227 -0.38 16.22 3.04
C ASP A 227 1.00 16.64 3.60
N THR A 228 1.19 17.92 3.90
CA THR A 228 2.50 18.44 4.37
C THR A 228 2.88 18.01 5.79
N SER A 229 1.94 17.55 6.60
CA SER A 229 2.19 17.07 7.96
C SER A 229 2.82 15.68 8.01
N VAL A 230 2.68 14.89 6.94
CA VAL A 230 3.20 13.51 6.90
C VAL A 230 4.68 13.52 6.57
N ARG A 231 5.51 12.99 7.48
CA ARG A 231 6.93 12.75 7.24
C ARG A 231 7.10 11.56 6.30
N ARG A 232 7.65 11.79 5.11
CA ARG A 232 7.84 10.76 4.08
C ARG A 232 9.31 10.47 3.83
N VAL A 233 9.61 9.22 3.56
CA VAL A 233 10.93 8.73 3.16
C VAL A 233 10.75 7.91 1.89
N CYS A 234 11.59 8.16 0.88
CA CYS A 234 11.58 7.41 -0.36
C CYS A 234 12.98 7.37 -0.95
N TRP A 235 13.28 6.31 -1.69
CA TRP A 235 14.49 6.25 -2.48
C TRP A 235 14.27 6.95 -3.83
N ASN A 236 14.97 8.06 -4.09
CA ASN A 236 14.92 8.79 -5.36
C ASN A 236 13.47 9.11 -5.82
N PRO A 237 12.72 9.93 -5.05
CA PRO A 237 11.31 10.23 -5.36
C PRO A 237 11.11 10.88 -6.73
N ASP A 238 12.10 11.62 -7.22
CA ASP A 238 12.08 12.27 -8.54
C ASP A 238 11.90 11.25 -9.69
N CYS A 239 12.43 10.04 -9.52
CA CYS A 239 12.31 8.95 -10.50
C CYS A 239 10.85 8.51 -10.71
N ILE A 240 10.06 8.50 -9.63
CA ILE A 240 8.68 7.99 -9.69
C ILE A 240 7.62 9.08 -9.81
N GLN A 241 7.93 10.33 -9.43
CA GLN A 241 6.97 11.44 -9.34
C GLN A 241 6.10 11.60 -10.60
N LYS A 242 6.72 11.69 -11.78
CA LYS A 242 6.00 11.87 -13.06
C LYS A 242 5.14 10.68 -13.44
N VAL A 243 5.53 9.46 -13.06
CA VAL A 243 4.75 8.25 -13.33
C VAL A 243 3.55 8.21 -12.39
N MET A 244 3.77 8.53 -11.11
CA MET A 244 2.75 8.58 -10.07
C MET A 244 1.66 9.62 -10.42
N GLU A 245 2.05 10.83 -10.77
CA GLU A 245 1.13 11.92 -11.13
C GLU A 245 0.28 11.56 -12.35
N ARG A 246 0.88 10.99 -13.40
CA ARG A 246 0.13 10.55 -14.58
C ARG A 246 -0.87 9.44 -14.29
N GLN A 247 -0.57 8.52 -13.37
CA GLN A 247 -1.43 7.35 -13.10
C GLN A 247 -2.45 7.58 -12.00
N THR A 248 -2.21 8.50 -11.06
CA THR A 248 -3.09 8.70 -9.90
C THR A 248 -3.64 10.13 -9.78
N SER A 249 -3.11 11.08 -10.56
CA SER A 249 -3.37 12.52 -10.41
C SER A 249 -2.98 13.08 -9.03
N LEU A 250 -2.09 12.38 -8.32
CA LEU A 250 -1.48 12.82 -7.07
C LEU A 250 -0.02 13.22 -7.30
N THR A 251 0.43 14.21 -6.54
CA THR A 251 1.81 14.69 -6.51
C THR A 251 2.37 14.28 -5.15
N ILE A 252 3.42 13.47 -5.06
CA ILE A 252 4.01 13.14 -3.75
C ILE A 252 4.45 14.46 -3.12
N GLY A 253 4.04 14.69 -1.87
CA GLY A 253 4.46 15.83 -1.08
C GLY A 253 5.95 15.76 -0.73
N ASN A 254 6.42 16.68 0.11
CA ASN A 254 7.82 16.70 0.53
C ASN A 254 8.25 15.35 1.10
N CYS A 255 9.38 14.85 0.60
CA CYS A 255 9.89 13.53 0.91
C CYS A 255 11.41 13.58 1.11
N ILE A 256 11.87 12.89 2.15
CA ILE A 256 13.28 12.67 2.42
C ILE A 256 13.80 11.69 1.38
N ASP A 257 14.68 12.18 0.51
CA ASP A 257 15.32 11.39 -0.54
C ASP A 257 16.55 10.66 0.01
N LEU A 258 16.39 9.38 0.35
CA LEU A 258 17.48 8.56 0.88
C LEU A 258 18.65 8.43 -0.09
N SER A 259 18.42 8.52 -1.40
CA SER A 259 19.50 8.38 -2.38
C SER A 259 20.56 9.48 -2.23
N ARG A 260 20.19 10.65 -1.70
CA ARG A 260 21.11 11.75 -1.43
C ARG A 260 21.98 11.48 -0.20
N SER A 261 21.44 10.82 0.83
CA SER A 261 22.18 10.47 2.05
C SER A 261 23.32 9.49 1.78
N PHE A 262 23.16 8.62 0.78
CA PHE A 262 24.15 7.60 0.42
C PHE A 262 25.01 7.95 -0.80
N LYS A 263 24.89 9.18 -1.33
CA LYS A 263 25.62 9.61 -2.53
C LYS A 263 27.15 9.55 -2.38
N GLN A 264 27.66 9.68 -1.17
CA GLN A 264 29.10 9.65 -0.89
C GLN A 264 29.71 8.24 -0.96
N LEU A 265 28.89 7.19 -0.91
CA LEU A 265 29.36 5.80 -0.94
C LEU A 265 29.62 5.28 -2.36
N ASP A 266 29.37 6.09 -3.40
CA ASP A 266 29.50 5.70 -4.81
C ASP A 266 28.72 4.42 -5.18
N LEU A 267 27.57 4.21 -4.51
CA LEU A 267 26.70 3.06 -4.73
C LEU A 267 25.65 3.38 -5.81
N SER A 268 25.51 2.48 -6.78
CA SER A 268 24.74 2.73 -8.00
C SER A 268 23.25 2.49 -7.86
N SER A 269 22.85 1.68 -6.87
CA SER A 269 21.48 1.20 -6.70
C SER A 269 21.06 1.10 -5.23
N LEU A 270 19.75 1.07 -4.98
CA LEU A 270 19.20 0.79 -3.66
C LEU A 270 19.65 -0.59 -3.13
N GLU A 271 19.82 -1.55 -4.02
CA GLU A 271 20.31 -2.89 -3.69
C GLU A 271 21.75 -2.85 -3.18
N ASP A 272 22.62 -2.08 -3.82
CA ASP A 272 24.00 -1.89 -3.38
C ASP A 272 24.03 -1.26 -1.98
N VAL A 273 23.15 -0.29 -1.71
CA VAL A 273 23.01 0.33 -0.38
C VAL A 273 22.50 -0.66 0.65
N PHE A 274 21.51 -1.49 0.35
CA PHE A 274 21.08 -2.54 1.28
C PHE A 274 22.23 -3.51 1.59
N ASN A 275 22.98 -3.94 0.57
CA ASN A 275 24.08 -4.88 0.75
C ASN A 275 25.27 -4.29 1.52
N HIS A 276 25.52 -2.98 1.39
CA HIS A 276 26.59 -2.30 2.10
C HIS A 276 26.17 -1.91 3.53
N SER A 277 25.03 -1.23 3.68
CA SER A 277 24.63 -0.59 4.94
C SER A 277 23.86 -1.50 5.89
N LEU A 278 23.34 -2.65 5.43
CA LEU A 278 22.59 -3.61 6.26
C LEU A 278 23.36 -4.92 6.51
N GLN A 279 24.69 -4.95 6.40
CA GLN A 279 25.47 -6.18 6.63
C GLN A 279 25.30 -6.76 8.04
N GLY A 280 25.24 -5.90 9.06
CA GLY A 280 24.98 -6.28 10.45
C GLY A 280 23.50 -6.27 10.84
N TRP A 281 22.59 -6.11 9.87
CA TRP A 281 21.17 -6.04 10.18
C TRP A 281 20.64 -7.43 10.51
N GLN A 282 20.02 -7.57 11.69
CA GLN A 282 19.59 -8.87 12.21
C GLN A 282 18.60 -9.59 11.27
N ASP A 283 17.76 -8.84 10.55
CA ASP A 283 16.77 -9.38 9.62
C ASP A 283 17.31 -9.61 8.19
N LYS A 284 18.63 -9.42 7.95
CA LYS A 284 19.23 -9.49 6.61
C LYS A 284 19.02 -10.84 5.92
N VAL A 285 19.17 -11.94 6.65
CA VAL A 285 18.97 -13.31 6.12
C VAL A 285 17.54 -13.48 5.60
N GLN A 286 16.54 -13.11 6.42
CA GLN A 286 15.13 -13.20 6.03
C GLN A 286 14.80 -12.27 4.85
N PHE A 287 15.40 -11.07 4.83
CA PHE A 287 15.28 -10.12 3.72
C PHE A 287 15.81 -10.74 2.41
N ASP A 288 17.01 -11.31 2.43
CA ASP A 288 17.65 -11.90 1.26
C ASP A 288 16.89 -13.13 0.72
N ASP A 289 16.39 -13.98 1.62
CA ASP A 289 15.56 -15.12 1.23
C ASP A 289 14.25 -14.69 0.55
N LEU A 290 13.55 -13.71 1.13
CA LEU A 290 12.32 -13.16 0.55
C LEU A 290 12.58 -12.47 -0.79
N LYS A 291 13.72 -11.78 -0.91
CA LYS A 291 14.16 -11.13 -2.14
C LYS A 291 14.42 -12.14 -3.24
N ARG A 292 15.16 -13.23 -2.95
CA ARG A 292 15.43 -14.32 -3.89
C ARG A 292 14.13 -14.89 -4.45
N THR A 293 13.19 -15.23 -3.56
CA THR A 293 11.87 -15.75 -3.99
C THR A 293 11.07 -14.72 -4.79
N PHE A 294 11.16 -13.42 -4.46
CA PHE A 294 10.47 -12.37 -5.21
C PHE A 294 11.02 -12.23 -6.63
N GLU A 295 12.34 -12.22 -6.80
CA GLU A 295 12.98 -12.07 -8.12
C GLU A 295 12.62 -13.22 -9.07
N GLU A 296 12.50 -14.46 -8.55
CA GLU A 296 12.04 -15.63 -9.33
C GLU A 296 10.64 -15.45 -9.95
N ILE A 297 9.77 -14.68 -9.30
CA ILE A 297 8.36 -14.48 -9.72
C ILE A 297 8.07 -13.10 -10.30
N LYS A 298 9.03 -12.16 -10.25
CA LYS A 298 8.88 -10.73 -10.56
C LYS A 298 8.23 -10.43 -11.90
N THR A 299 8.61 -11.16 -12.93
CA THR A 299 8.15 -10.94 -14.31
C THR A 299 6.66 -11.28 -14.50
N THR A 300 6.14 -12.25 -13.74
CA THR A 300 4.76 -12.74 -13.90
C THR A 300 3.80 -12.21 -12.84
N LEU A 301 4.30 -11.74 -11.69
CA LEU A 301 3.46 -11.46 -10.52
C LEU A 301 2.49 -10.30 -10.75
N TRP A 302 2.89 -9.28 -11.53
CA TRP A 302 2.09 -8.06 -11.68
C TRP A 302 0.85 -8.19 -12.57
N ASN A 303 0.72 -9.29 -13.30
CA ASN A 303 -0.46 -9.60 -14.11
C ASN A 303 -1.45 -10.48 -13.35
N ARG A 304 -1.11 -10.94 -12.14
CA ARG A 304 -1.95 -11.86 -11.37
C ARG A 304 -3.13 -11.11 -10.74
N PRO A 305 -4.31 -11.76 -10.64
CA PRO A 305 -5.45 -11.21 -9.90
C PRO A 305 -5.14 -10.94 -8.43
N ARG A 306 -4.20 -11.68 -7.84
CA ARG A 306 -3.69 -11.46 -6.48
C ARG A 306 -2.18 -11.62 -6.45
N LEU A 307 -1.52 -10.82 -5.60
CA LEU A 307 -0.09 -10.99 -5.38
C LEU A 307 0.18 -12.30 -4.62
N PRO A 308 1.20 -13.08 -5.03
CA PRO A 308 1.69 -14.20 -4.24
C PRO A 308 2.12 -13.76 -2.84
N ASN A 309 2.02 -14.66 -1.85
CA ASN A 309 2.40 -14.35 -0.46
C ASN A 309 3.86 -13.91 -0.35
N ALA A 310 4.78 -14.58 -1.05
CA ALA A 310 6.19 -14.21 -1.09
C ALA A 310 6.39 -12.76 -1.55
N ALA A 311 5.68 -12.32 -2.60
CA ALA A 311 5.78 -10.95 -3.09
C ALA A 311 5.30 -9.92 -2.06
N LYS A 312 4.19 -10.23 -1.36
CA LYS A 312 3.68 -9.34 -0.31
C LYS A 312 4.62 -9.26 0.87
N LYS A 313 5.21 -10.39 1.27
CA LYS A 313 6.20 -10.43 2.34
C LYS A 313 7.47 -9.66 1.99
N TYR A 314 7.97 -9.84 0.77
CA TYR A 314 9.11 -9.08 0.27
C TYR A 314 8.84 -7.57 0.25
N CYS A 315 7.71 -7.11 -0.30
CA CYS A 315 7.35 -5.69 -0.30
C CYS A 315 7.34 -5.12 1.12
N ALA A 316 6.79 -5.86 2.09
CA ALA A 316 6.71 -5.40 3.46
C ALA A 316 8.08 -5.32 4.16
N ILE A 317 8.95 -6.32 3.98
CA ILE A 317 10.30 -6.29 4.55
C ILE A 317 11.22 -5.29 3.82
N GLU A 318 10.98 -4.98 2.54
CA GLU A 318 11.68 -3.92 1.82
C GLU A 318 11.37 -2.53 2.39
N GLY A 319 10.10 -2.27 2.72
CA GLY A 319 9.71 -1.06 3.44
C GLY A 319 10.37 -0.94 4.82
N TRP A 320 10.50 -2.06 5.54
CA TRP A 320 11.23 -2.11 6.81
C TRP A 320 12.74 -1.89 6.62
N ALA A 321 13.37 -2.52 5.63
CA ALA A 321 14.77 -2.31 5.30
C ALA A 321 15.06 -0.84 4.97
N MET A 322 14.19 -0.21 4.17
CA MET A 322 14.31 1.20 3.83
C MET A 322 14.08 2.13 5.05
N TYR A 323 13.19 1.75 5.98
CA TYR A 323 13.05 2.45 7.25
C TYR A 323 14.31 2.33 8.13
N SER A 324 14.89 1.13 8.23
CA SER A 324 16.14 0.88 8.95
C SER A 324 17.29 1.71 8.37
N LEU A 325 17.39 1.81 7.03
CA LEU A 325 18.37 2.70 6.38
C LEU A 325 18.14 4.16 6.78
N TYR A 326 16.89 4.62 6.79
CA TYR A 326 16.57 5.99 7.22
C TYR A 326 17.01 6.26 8.65
N LEU A 327 16.74 5.34 9.59
CA LEU A 327 17.18 5.46 10.97
C LEU A 327 18.70 5.54 11.10
N ALA A 328 19.45 4.83 10.24
CA ALA A 328 20.91 4.90 10.22
C ALA A 328 21.47 6.21 9.65
N THR A 329 20.63 7.08 9.06
CA THR A 329 21.03 8.40 8.54
C THR A 329 20.72 9.57 9.48
N LEU A 330 20.06 9.31 10.61
CA LEU A 330 19.73 10.29 11.65
C LEU A 330 20.89 10.45 12.63
#